data_AF-A0A8J7E368-F1
#
_entry.id   AF-A0A8J7E368-F1
#
_cell.length_a   1.000
_cell.length_b   1.000
_cell.length_c   1.000
_cell.angle_alpha   90.00
_cell.angle_beta   90.00
_cell.angle_gamma   90.00
#
_symmetry.space_group_name_H-M   'P 1'
#
loop_
_entity.id
_entity.type
_entity.pdbx_description
1 polymer ?
#
loop_
_entity_poly.entity_id
_entity_poly.type
_entity_poly.pdbx_seq_one_letter_code
_entity_poly.pdbx_strand_id
1 'polypeptide(L)'
;MERDFLILTVYFICMGYVIYQMALSLEQDLEDQVVLVADGETLESTVRSQLVRQGFAETTATVLKPGSGPLPKGVSLRLAVPEPRSLAPVEGTAKPQGDGEIVIQVLPQGPHPLQPLVGLTVQVVNQSRAIQVTVDWDRSSITRTTNEIRRVIRHTPGMRLDLALPQVTSVVNPNQFLSTQIASEDCFGRNPDTQVLQIAAPVVDIPKIAKLKAPLRNYSLDLVVQLMPFGGRGGRSVVLLLPFRFTVELLPDRAAIPIFNWILKR
;
A
#
# COMPACT_ATOMS: atom_id res chain seq x y z
N MET A 1 32.29 3.69 55.45
CA MET A 1 31.01 4.40 55.63
C MET A 1 30.78 5.46 54.56
N GLU A 2 31.59 6.52 54.44
CA GLU A 2 31.35 7.57 53.41
C GLU A 2 31.50 7.06 51.96
N ARG A 3 32.50 6.21 51.70
CA ARG A 3 32.71 5.60 50.36
C ARG A 3 31.56 4.68 49.94
N ASP A 4 30.99 3.95 50.89
CA ASP A 4 29.90 3.00 50.63
C ASP A 4 28.60 3.73 50.27
N PHE A 5 28.35 4.88 50.91
CA PHE A 5 27.21 5.74 50.60
C PHE A 5 27.31 6.36 49.20
N LEU A 6 28.52 6.77 48.80
CA LEU A 6 28.77 7.34 47.47
C LEU A 6 28.55 6.29 46.36
N ILE A 7 29.05 5.06 46.56
CA ILE A 7 28.84 3.95 45.63
C ILE A 7 27.35 3.61 45.52
N LEU A 8 26.64 3.54 46.65
CA LEU A 8 25.19 3.28 46.69
C LEU A 8 24.40 4.36 45.93
N THR A 9 24.76 5.63 46.12
CA THR A 9 24.08 6.76 45.47
C THR A 9 24.29 6.73 43.96
N VAL A 10 25.53 6.49 43.51
CA VAL A 10 25.84 6.33 42.08
C VAL A 10 25.08 5.13 41.49
N TYR A 11 24.99 4.02 42.23
CA TYR A 11 24.23 2.85 41.80
C TYR A 11 22.74 3.17 41.60
N PHE A 12 22.11 3.89 42.54
CA PHE A 12 20.71 4.30 42.40
C PHE A 12 20.48 5.27 41.24
N ILE A 13 21.41 6.21 41.01
CA ILE A 13 21.33 7.13 39.87
C ILE A 13 21.45 6.37 38.55
N CYS A 14 22.42 5.45 38.43
CA CYS A 14 22.59 4.62 37.25
C CYS A 14 21.37 3.71 37.01
N MET A 15 20.88 3.04 38.05
CA MET A 15 19.69 2.18 37.96
C MET A 15 18.44 2.98 37.59
N GLY A 16 18.24 4.16 38.19
CA GLY A 16 17.15 5.07 37.85
C GLY A 16 17.24 5.55 36.40
N TYR A 17 18.44 5.87 35.92
CA TYR A 17 18.67 6.26 34.53
C TYR A 17 18.36 5.11 33.56
N VAL A 18 18.79 3.88 33.84
CA VAL A 18 18.48 2.72 32.98
C VAL A 18 16.97 2.42 32.97
N ILE A 19 16.30 2.49 34.12
CA ILE A 19 14.84 2.30 34.20
C ILE A 19 14.12 3.41 33.44
N TYR A 20 14.57 4.65 33.55
CA TYR A 20 14.03 5.78 32.80
C TYR A 20 14.21 5.60 31.29
N GLN A 21 15.39 5.20 30.82
CA GLN A 21 15.66 4.90 29.41
C GLN A 21 14.80 3.72 28.92
N MET A 22 14.59 2.70 29.75
CA MET A 22 13.71 1.58 29.42
C MET A 22 12.24 2.02 29.32
N ALA A 23 11.78 2.89 30.22
CA ALA A 23 10.44 3.45 30.17
C ALA A 23 10.23 4.31 28.92
N LEU A 24 11.21 5.15 28.56
CA LEU A 24 11.18 5.98 27.36
C LEU A 24 11.14 5.14 26.08
N SER A 25 11.93 4.05 26.04
CA SER A 25 11.93 3.10 24.92
C SER A 25 10.59 2.38 24.77
N LEU A 26 9.94 2.02 25.89
CA LEU A 26 8.60 1.41 25.86
C LEU A 26 7.54 2.41 25.39
N GLU A 27 7.61 3.66 25.84
CA GLU A 27 6.70 4.73 25.42
C GLU A 27 6.80 5.02 23.90
N GLN A 28 8.00 4.95 23.33
CA GLN A 28 8.22 5.07 21.88
C GLN A 28 7.64 3.88 21.09
N ASP A 29 7.71 2.66 21.62
CA ASP A 29 7.07 1.48 21.01
C ASP A 29 5.53 1.48 21.17
N LEU A 30 5.02 2.29 22.09
CA LEU A 30 3.61 2.45 22.46
C LEU A 30 2.94 3.65 21.79
N GLU A 31 3.60 4.39 20.87
CA GLU A 31 2.96 5.45 20.09
C GLU A 31 1.60 5.00 19.56
N ASP A 32 0.55 5.83 19.73
CA ASP A 32 -0.80 5.58 19.23
C ASP A 32 -0.74 4.91 17.86
N GLN A 33 -1.09 3.63 17.79
CA GLN A 33 -1.03 2.90 16.54
C GLN A 33 -2.39 2.97 15.86
N VAL A 34 -2.37 3.20 14.55
CA VAL A 34 -3.55 3.01 13.72
C VAL A 34 -3.38 1.76 12.88
N VAL A 35 -4.49 1.16 12.47
CA VAL A 35 -4.48 0.12 11.44
C VAL A 35 -5.09 0.70 10.18
N LEU A 36 -4.35 0.58 9.09
CA LEU A 36 -4.82 0.91 7.74
C LEU A 36 -5.44 -0.36 7.15
N VAL A 37 -6.77 -0.42 7.17
CA VAL A 37 -7.54 -1.57 6.68
C VAL A 37 -7.98 -1.32 5.25
N ALA A 38 -7.52 -2.15 4.31
CA ALA A 38 -7.98 -2.11 2.93
C ALA A 38 -9.30 -2.87 2.76
N ASP A 39 -10.27 -2.26 2.08
CA ASP A 39 -11.55 -2.89 1.75
C ASP A 39 -11.40 -3.83 0.54
N GLY A 40 -11.08 -5.09 0.84
CA GLY A 40 -10.95 -6.14 -0.17
C GLY A 40 -12.28 -6.52 -0.84
N GLU A 41 -13.40 -6.45 -0.12
CA GLU A 41 -14.71 -6.89 -0.64
C GLU A 41 -15.22 -5.96 -1.73
N THR A 42 -15.12 -4.64 -1.51
CA THR A 42 -15.48 -3.64 -2.51
C THR A 42 -14.55 -3.70 -3.72
N LEU A 43 -13.25 -3.90 -3.50
CA LEU A 43 -12.26 -4.04 -4.57
C LEU A 43 -12.59 -5.25 -5.46
N GLU A 44 -12.82 -6.42 -4.86
CA GLU A 44 -13.13 -7.66 -5.57
C GLU A 44 -14.43 -7.56 -6.36
N SER A 45 -15.51 -7.12 -5.71
CA SER A 45 -16.84 -7.02 -6.34
C SER A 45 -16.85 -6.02 -7.51
N THR A 46 -16.15 -4.89 -7.37
CA THR A 46 -16.06 -3.88 -8.44
C THR A 46 -15.26 -4.37 -9.63
N VAL A 47 -14.13 -5.05 -9.40
CA VAL A 47 -13.29 -5.58 -10.49
C VAL A 47 -13.98 -6.75 -11.18
N ARG A 48 -14.61 -7.67 -10.42
CA ARG A 48 -15.41 -8.77 -10.99
C ARG A 48 -16.53 -8.24 -11.87
N SER A 49 -17.27 -7.24 -11.39
CA SER A 49 -18.35 -6.62 -12.17
C SER A 49 -17.86 -6.02 -13.49
N GLN A 50 -16.68 -5.40 -13.49
CA GLN A 50 -16.06 -4.87 -14.72
C GLN A 50 -15.63 -5.98 -15.68
N LEU A 51 -15.03 -7.05 -15.16
CA LEU A 51 -14.58 -8.20 -15.96
C LEU A 51 -15.75 -8.94 -16.60
N VAL A 52 -16.84 -9.20 -15.85
CA VAL A 52 -18.05 -9.84 -16.38
C VAL A 52 -18.68 -9.01 -17.49
N ARG A 53 -18.79 -7.69 -17.31
CA ARG A 53 -19.27 -6.76 -18.37
C ARG A 53 -18.41 -6.78 -19.62
N GLN A 54 -17.14 -7.14 -19.49
CA GLN A 54 -16.19 -7.27 -20.60
C GLN A 54 -16.11 -8.70 -21.16
N GLY A 55 -16.91 -9.64 -20.64
CA GLY A 55 -17.04 -11.02 -21.14
C GLY A 55 -16.10 -12.04 -20.48
N PHE A 56 -15.47 -11.69 -19.36
CA PHE A 56 -14.61 -12.61 -18.59
C PHE A 56 -15.40 -13.38 -17.53
N ALA A 57 -14.83 -14.48 -17.04
CA ALA A 57 -15.40 -15.27 -15.97
C ALA A 57 -15.35 -14.52 -14.63
N GLU A 58 -16.31 -14.80 -13.74
CA GLU A 58 -16.34 -14.21 -12.39
C GLU A 58 -15.14 -14.61 -11.54
N THR A 59 -14.55 -15.78 -11.81
CA THR A 59 -13.39 -16.33 -11.11
C THR A 59 -12.06 -15.68 -11.48
N THR A 60 -12.05 -14.78 -12.49
CA THR A 60 -10.84 -14.11 -12.98
C THR A 60 -10.23 -13.15 -11.94
N ALA A 61 -11.03 -12.57 -11.04
CA ALA A 61 -10.54 -11.67 -10.00
C ALA A 61 -10.82 -12.23 -8.61
N THR A 62 -9.77 -12.33 -7.80
CA THR A 62 -9.87 -12.78 -6.41
C THR A 62 -8.98 -11.93 -5.52
N VAL A 63 -9.46 -11.57 -4.33
CA VAL A 63 -8.63 -10.88 -3.36
C VAL A 63 -7.84 -11.88 -2.51
N LEU A 64 -6.53 -11.62 -2.37
CA LEU A 64 -5.63 -12.36 -1.51
C LEU A 64 -5.50 -11.64 -0.17
N LYS A 65 -5.57 -12.41 0.91
CA LYS A 65 -5.37 -11.93 2.28
C LYS A 65 -3.89 -11.62 2.52
N PRO A 66 -3.56 -10.75 3.49
CA PRO A 66 -2.18 -10.56 3.93
C PRO A 66 -1.51 -11.91 4.25
N GLY A 67 -0.27 -12.09 3.82
CA GLY A 67 0.49 -13.33 3.98
C GLY A 67 0.28 -14.39 2.91
N SER A 68 -0.61 -14.20 1.93
CA SER A 68 -0.77 -15.12 0.79
C SER A 68 -0.32 -14.51 -0.55
N GLY A 69 0.20 -15.37 -1.43
CA GLY A 69 0.67 -14.98 -2.76
C GLY A 69 2.03 -14.26 -2.78
N PRO A 70 2.40 -13.67 -3.94
CA PRO A 70 3.72 -13.05 -4.15
C PRO A 70 3.87 -11.69 -3.45
N LEU A 71 2.78 -11.06 -3.02
CA LEU A 71 2.77 -9.75 -2.34
C LEU A 71 2.16 -9.86 -0.94
N PRO A 72 2.93 -10.32 0.07
CA PRO A 72 2.38 -10.74 1.36
C PRO A 72 2.03 -9.60 2.33
N LYS A 73 2.42 -8.36 2.04
CA LYS A 73 2.39 -7.24 3.01
C LYS A 73 0.99 -6.69 3.34
N GLY A 74 -0.04 -7.12 2.63
CA GLY A 74 -1.40 -6.60 2.77
C GLY A 74 -2.38 -7.30 1.84
N VAL A 75 -3.61 -6.81 1.82
CA VAL A 75 -4.64 -7.18 0.86
C VAL A 75 -4.12 -6.88 -0.55
N SER A 76 -4.20 -7.86 -1.44
CA SER A 76 -3.82 -7.71 -2.85
C SER A 76 -4.88 -8.29 -3.78
N LEU A 77 -4.99 -7.73 -4.97
CA LEU A 77 -5.88 -8.23 -6.02
C LEU A 77 -5.10 -9.18 -6.91
N ARG A 78 -5.56 -10.43 -7.00
CA ARG A 78 -5.08 -11.40 -7.98
C ARG A 78 -6.02 -11.45 -9.18
N LEU A 79 -5.45 -11.34 -10.36
CA LEU A 79 -6.10 -11.51 -11.65
C LEU A 79 -5.55 -12.78 -12.31
N ALA A 80 -6.41 -13.79 -12.42
CA ALA A 80 -6.14 -15.02 -13.18
C ALA A 80 -6.62 -14.82 -14.62
N VAL A 81 -5.78 -14.19 -15.44
CA VAL A 81 -6.14 -13.88 -16.83
C VAL A 81 -6.00 -15.15 -17.67
N PRO A 82 -7.04 -15.58 -18.41
CA PRO A 82 -6.96 -16.77 -19.24
C PRO A 82 -5.90 -16.60 -20.33
N GLU A 83 -5.05 -17.61 -20.50
CA GLU A 83 -4.00 -17.57 -21.52
C GLU A 83 -4.61 -17.46 -22.94
N PRO A 84 -3.97 -16.72 -23.86
CA PRO A 84 -4.37 -16.71 -25.26
C PRO A 84 -4.35 -18.14 -25.82
N ARG A 85 -5.37 -18.52 -26.60
CA ARG A 85 -5.47 -19.86 -27.21
C ARG A 85 -4.25 -20.24 -28.05
N SER A 86 -3.49 -19.27 -28.57
CA SER A 86 -2.25 -19.50 -29.31
C SER A 86 -1.09 -20.04 -28.48
N LEU A 87 -1.18 -19.93 -27.15
CA LEU A 87 -0.20 -20.43 -26.18
C LEU A 87 -0.75 -21.57 -25.33
N ALA A 88 -2.00 -21.99 -25.58
CA ALA A 88 -2.57 -23.16 -24.94
C ALA A 88 -1.70 -24.39 -25.32
N PRO A 89 -1.34 -25.25 -24.34
CA PRO A 89 -0.61 -26.47 -24.64
C PRO A 89 -1.38 -27.29 -25.69
N VAL A 90 -0.66 -27.86 -26.65
CA VAL A 90 -1.21 -28.84 -27.59
C VAL A 90 -1.83 -29.98 -26.76
N GLU A 91 -3.06 -30.37 -27.08
CA GLU A 91 -3.79 -31.44 -26.39
C GLU A 91 -2.87 -32.66 -26.16
N GLY A 92 -2.60 -32.99 -24.90
CA GLY A 92 -1.71 -34.10 -24.51
C GLY A 92 -0.36 -33.71 -23.89
N THR A 93 0.03 -32.44 -23.88
CA THR A 93 1.18 -31.97 -23.08
C THR A 93 0.73 -31.55 -21.67
N ALA A 94 1.45 -32.01 -20.63
CA ALA A 94 1.15 -31.65 -19.25
C ALA A 94 1.10 -30.13 -19.11
N LYS A 95 0.00 -29.59 -18.57
CA LYS A 95 -0.12 -28.15 -18.26
C LYS A 95 1.11 -27.75 -17.45
N PRO A 96 1.98 -26.85 -17.94
CA PRO A 96 3.03 -26.33 -17.10
C PRO A 96 2.36 -25.66 -15.90
N GLN A 97 2.81 -26.00 -14.70
CA GLN A 97 2.26 -25.52 -13.43
C GLN A 97 2.17 -23.99 -13.42
N GLY A 98 0.96 -23.50 -13.16
CA GLY A 98 0.63 -22.10 -12.90
C GLY A 98 -0.03 -21.41 -14.09
N ASP A 99 -1.35 -21.25 -14.06
CA ASP A 99 -2.02 -20.16 -14.76
C ASP A 99 -1.33 -18.86 -14.32
N GLY A 100 -0.65 -18.17 -15.23
CA GLY A 100 0.16 -17.03 -14.85
C GLY A 100 -0.69 -15.91 -14.27
N GLU A 101 -0.40 -15.53 -13.02
CA GLU A 101 -1.20 -14.56 -12.27
C GLU A 101 -0.63 -13.14 -12.34
N ILE A 102 -1.53 -12.16 -12.28
CA ILE A 102 -1.16 -10.75 -12.09
C ILE A 102 -1.64 -10.35 -10.71
N VAL A 103 -0.73 -9.89 -9.86
CA VAL A 103 -1.04 -9.50 -8.47
C VAL A 103 -0.71 -8.03 -8.27
N ILE A 104 -1.70 -7.27 -7.77
CA ILE A 104 -1.62 -5.83 -7.59
C ILE A 104 -1.89 -5.50 -6.11
N GLN A 105 -1.01 -4.71 -5.50
CA GLN A 105 -1.09 -4.28 -4.11
C GLN A 105 -0.80 -2.79 -3.97
N VAL A 106 -1.41 -2.17 -2.98
CA VAL A 106 -1.16 -0.77 -2.60
C VAL A 106 -0.78 -0.71 -1.13
N LEU A 107 0.32 -0.06 -0.80
CA LEU A 107 0.86 0.08 0.55
C LEU A 107 0.88 1.57 0.97
N PRO A 108 0.93 1.88 2.28
CA PRO A 108 0.98 0.95 3.41
C PRO A 108 -0.39 0.36 3.80
N GLN A 109 -0.35 -0.80 4.48
CA GLN A 109 -1.49 -1.51 5.05
C GLN A 109 -1.08 -2.11 6.41
N GLY A 110 -2.05 -2.34 7.29
CA GLY A 110 -1.80 -2.91 8.62
C GLY A 110 -1.45 -1.86 9.68
N PRO A 111 -0.82 -2.28 10.80
CA PRO A 111 -0.40 -1.37 11.87
C PRO A 111 0.58 -0.31 11.36
N HIS A 112 0.32 0.94 11.70
CA HIS A 112 1.10 2.09 11.30
C HIS A 112 1.14 3.11 12.45
N PRO A 113 2.27 3.77 12.71
CA PRO A 113 2.34 4.82 13.73
C PRO A 113 1.41 5.98 13.37
N LEU A 114 1.03 6.81 14.35
CA LEU A 114 0.25 8.02 14.12
C LEU A 114 1.09 9.13 13.45
N GLN A 115 1.60 8.85 12.25
CA GLN A 115 2.44 9.75 11.47
C GLN A 115 1.85 9.97 10.08
N PRO A 116 2.01 11.16 9.48
CA PRO A 116 1.53 11.43 8.13
C PRO A 116 2.15 10.49 7.08
N LEU A 117 1.34 10.02 6.15
CA LEU A 117 1.81 9.23 5.01
C LEU A 117 2.36 10.14 3.93
N VAL A 118 3.65 10.04 3.66
CA VAL A 118 4.32 10.81 2.60
C VAL A 118 3.97 10.29 1.21
N GLY A 119 3.70 9.00 1.05
CA GLY A 119 3.33 8.43 -0.25
C GLY A 119 2.68 7.07 -0.13
N LEU A 120 1.97 6.66 -1.18
CA LEU A 120 1.47 5.29 -1.34
C LEU A 120 2.43 4.53 -2.26
N THR A 121 2.63 3.23 -2.03
CA THR A 121 3.44 2.40 -2.93
C THR A 121 2.53 1.44 -3.68
N VAL A 122 2.49 1.56 -5.00
CA VAL A 122 1.79 0.62 -5.88
C VAL A 122 2.78 -0.46 -6.31
N GLN A 123 2.39 -1.71 -6.10
CA GLN A 123 3.17 -2.88 -6.46
C GLN A 123 2.38 -3.76 -7.43
N VAL A 124 3.02 -4.14 -8.53
CA VAL A 124 2.45 -5.01 -9.56
C VAL A 124 3.44 -6.12 -9.86
N VAL A 125 3.03 -7.37 -9.62
CA VAL A 125 3.75 -8.58 -10.01
C VAL A 125 3.00 -9.18 -11.20
N ASN A 126 3.68 -9.34 -12.33
CA ASN A 126 3.10 -9.98 -13.51
C ASN A 126 3.81 -11.32 -13.74
N GLN A 127 3.22 -12.42 -13.28
CA GLN A 127 3.68 -13.79 -13.55
C GLN A 127 3.00 -14.42 -14.77
N SER A 128 2.23 -13.63 -15.53
CA SER A 128 1.68 -14.08 -16.79
C SER A 128 2.78 -14.30 -17.82
N ARG A 129 2.52 -15.15 -18.81
CA ARG A 129 3.42 -15.40 -19.95
C ARG A 129 3.14 -14.51 -21.14
N ALA A 130 1.92 -13.98 -21.21
CA ALA A 130 1.35 -13.46 -22.44
C ALA A 130 0.52 -12.20 -22.26
N ILE A 131 0.51 -11.60 -21.07
CA ILE A 131 -0.21 -10.37 -20.79
C ILE A 131 0.79 -9.33 -20.31
N GLN A 132 0.74 -8.16 -20.91
CA GLN A 132 1.38 -6.95 -20.47
C GLN A 132 0.38 -6.14 -19.65
N VAL A 133 0.84 -5.62 -18.52
CA VAL A 133 0.05 -4.76 -17.64
C VAL A 133 0.56 -3.34 -17.80
N THR A 134 -0.32 -2.41 -18.13
CA THR A 134 -0.01 -0.98 -18.21
C THR A 134 -0.75 -0.25 -17.10
N VAL A 135 -0.02 0.52 -16.29
CA VAL A 135 -0.58 1.36 -15.24
C VAL A 135 -0.66 2.80 -15.74
N ASP A 136 -1.87 3.33 -15.78
CA ASP A 136 -2.15 4.70 -16.23
C ASP A 136 -2.26 5.63 -15.03
N TRP A 137 -1.16 6.31 -14.72
CA TRP A 137 -1.08 7.26 -13.60
C TRP A 137 -1.92 8.51 -13.82
N ASP A 138 -2.06 8.94 -15.08
CA ASP A 138 -2.73 10.17 -15.46
C ASP A 138 -4.24 10.09 -15.24
N ARG A 139 -4.80 8.90 -15.50
CA ARG A 139 -6.22 8.58 -15.28
C ARG A 139 -6.52 8.02 -13.89
N SER A 140 -5.49 7.89 -13.04
CA SER A 140 -5.67 7.45 -11.66
C SER A 140 -5.86 8.64 -10.72
N SER A 141 -6.63 8.43 -9.65
CA SER A 141 -6.94 9.50 -8.70
C SER A 141 -6.84 9.06 -7.24
N ILE A 142 -6.42 9.97 -6.37
CA ILE A 142 -6.48 9.82 -4.91
C ILE A 142 -7.62 10.69 -4.40
N THR A 143 -8.47 10.11 -3.57
CA THR A 143 -9.51 10.83 -2.84
C THR A 143 -9.15 10.85 -1.36
N ARG A 144 -9.10 12.05 -0.80
CA ARG A 144 -8.86 12.28 0.63
C ARG A 144 -10.18 12.54 1.36
N THR A 145 -10.10 12.66 2.68
CA THR A 145 -11.24 12.82 3.60
C THR A 145 -12.13 14.05 3.33
N THR A 146 -11.64 15.06 2.60
CA THR A 146 -12.45 16.23 2.18
C THR A 146 -13.24 15.98 0.88
N ASN A 147 -13.28 14.75 0.37
CA ASN A 147 -13.80 14.40 -0.97
C ASN A 147 -13.10 15.15 -2.12
N GLU A 148 -11.92 15.70 -1.86
CA GLU A 148 -11.08 16.25 -2.90
C GLU A 148 -10.43 15.12 -3.68
N ILE A 149 -10.77 15.06 -4.96
CA ILE A 149 -10.19 14.13 -5.92
C ILE A 149 -8.96 14.83 -6.53
N ARG A 150 -7.80 14.19 -6.40
CA ARG A 150 -6.54 14.71 -6.93
C ARG A 150 -5.91 13.70 -7.87
N ARG A 151 -5.27 14.22 -8.92
CA ARG A 151 -4.51 13.42 -9.88
C ARG A 151 -3.33 12.73 -9.20
N VAL A 152 -3.11 11.47 -9.55
CA VAL A 152 -1.96 10.68 -9.07
C VAL A 152 -0.73 11.05 -9.88
N ILE A 153 0.37 11.36 -9.19
CA ILE A 153 1.69 11.58 -9.79
C ILE A 153 2.65 10.48 -9.33
N ARG A 154 3.37 9.91 -10.30
CA ARG A 154 4.42 8.93 -10.07
C ARG A 154 5.70 9.63 -9.61
N HIS A 155 6.17 9.35 -8.39
CA HIS A 155 7.43 9.90 -7.92
C HIS A 155 8.60 9.24 -8.67
N THR A 156 9.36 10.06 -9.39
CA THR A 156 10.61 9.65 -10.06
C THR A 156 11.75 10.47 -9.44
N PRO A 157 12.76 9.83 -8.80
CA PRO A 157 13.87 10.56 -8.21
C PRO A 157 14.58 11.47 -9.22
N GLY A 158 14.88 12.71 -8.81
CA GLY A 158 15.54 13.69 -9.69
C GLY A 158 14.63 14.33 -10.74
N MET A 159 13.31 14.13 -10.66
CA MET A 159 12.35 14.74 -11.58
C MET A 159 12.38 16.27 -11.48
N ARG A 160 12.48 16.93 -12.63
CA ARG A 160 12.40 18.40 -12.78
C ARG A 160 11.26 18.85 -13.70
N LEU A 161 10.53 17.88 -14.26
CA LEU A 161 9.47 18.11 -15.22
C LEU A 161 8.30 18.86 -14.60
N ASP A 162 7.57 19.61 -15.41
CA ASP A 162 6.34 20.24 -14.97
C ASP A 162 5.23 19.20 -14.74
N LEU A 163 4.50 19.33 -13.63
CA LEU A 163 3.40 18.45 -13.28
C LEU A 163 2.19 18.65 -14.19
N ALA A 164 2.06 19.81 -14.83
CA ALA A 164 0.99 20.08 -15.80
C ALA A 164 1.07 19.18 -17.05
N LEU A 165 2.22 18.56 -17.31
CA LEU A 165 2.41 17.68 -18.46
C LEU A 165 1.75 16.30 -18.23
N PRO A 166 1.21 15.67 -19.28
CA PRO A 166 0.74 14.29 -19.22
C PRO A 166 1.85 13.33 -18.78
N GLN A 167 1.49 12.36 -17.94
CA GLN A 167 2.43 11.35 -17.48
C GLN A 167 2.52 10.17 -18.45
N VAL A 168 3.72 9.61 -18.56
CA VAL A 168 3.94 8.35 -19.28
C VAL A 168 3.44 7.19 -18.42
N THR A 169 2.72 6.26 -19.03
CA THR A 169 2.25 5.05 -18.37
C THR A 169 3.41 4.14 -17.98
N SER A 170 3.25 3.36 -16.90
CA SER A 170 4.24 2.33 -16.53
C SER A 170 3.82 0.99 -17.12
N VAL A 171 4.75 0.29 -17.75
CA VAL A 171 4.50 -1.01 -18.39
C VAL A 171 5.20 -2.12 -17.63
N VAL A 172 4.48 -3.20 -17.32
CA VAL A 172 4.95 -4.40 -16.62
C VAL A 172 4.75 -5.60 -17.56
N ASN A 173 5.82 -6.05 -18.19
CA ASN A 173 5.77 -7.19 -19.12
C ASN A 173 5.61 -8.52 -18.35
N PRO A 174 5.32 -9.62 -19.07
CA PRO A 174 5.43 -10.97 -18.53
C PRO A 174 6.69 -11.19 -17.69
N ASN A 175 6.52 -11.81 -16.52
CA ASN A 175 7.55 -12.10 -15.53
C ASN A 175 8.31 -10.88 -14.98
N GLN A 176 7.69 -9.69 -15.00
CA GLN A 176 8.26 -8.47 -14.44
C GLN A 176 7.52 -7.99 -13.18
N PHE A 177 8.20 -7.12 -12.45
CA PHE A 177 7.71 -6.49 -11.23
C PHE A 177 7.87 -4.98 -11.31
N LEU A 178 6.88 -4.27 -10.79
CA LEU A 178 6.87 -2.83 -10.62
C LEU A 178 6.60 -2.51 -9.14
N SER A 179 7.43 -1.66 -8.55
CA SER A 179 7.18 -1.03 -7.26
C SER A 179 7.42 0.46 -7.42
N THR A 180 6.39 1.27 -7.21
CA THR A 180 6.53 2.71 -7.40
C THR A 180 5.78 3.49 -6.35
N GLN A 181 6.46 4.49 -5.80
CA GLN A 181 5.85 5.44 -4.90
C GLN A 181 5.06 6.48 -5.70
N ILE A 182 3.84 6.72 -5.26
CA ILE A 182 2.92 7.70 -5.83
C ILE A 182 2.47 8.67 -4.74
N ALA A 183 2.15 9.88 -5.18
CA ALA A 183 1.52 10.90 -4.36
C ALA A 183 0.53 11.69 -5.22
N SER A 184 -0.33 12.49 -4.61
CA SER A 184 -1.15 13.41 -5.39
C SER A 184 -0.36 14.63 -5.84
N GLU A 185 -0.82 15.30 -6.89
CA GLU A 185 -0.12 16.42 -7.51
C GLU A 185 0.23 17.56 -6.54
N ASP A 186 -0.67 17.89 -5.63
CA ASP A 186 -0.51 18.92 -4.60
C ASP A 186 0.49 18.57 -3.49
N CYS A 187 0.94 17.31 -3.41
CA CYS A 187 1.98 16.90 -2.47
C CYS A 187 3.38 17.31 -2.92
N PHE A 188 3.57 17.66 -4.19
CA PHE A 188 4.88 17.95 -4.74
C PHE A 188 5.25 19.42 -4.56
N GLY A 189 6.49 19.65 -4.14
CA GLY A 189 7.11 20.97 -4.07
C GLY A 189 8.47 20.96 -4.76
N ARG A 190 8.90 22.12 -5.25
CA ARG A 190 10.26 22.27 -5.78
C ARG A 190 11.20 22.59 -4.63
N ASN A 191 12.29 21.84 -4.54
CA ASN A 191 13.38 22.18 -3.64
C ASN A 191 14.02 23.51 -4.12
N PRO A 192 14.18 24.52 -3.24
CA PRO A 192 14.61 25.85 -3.63
C PRO A 192 16.02 25.87 -4.24
N ASP A 193 16.91 25.02 -3.73
CA ASP A 193 18.33 25.01 -4.12
C ASP A 193 18.56 24.19 -5.39
N THR A 194 17.91 23.04 -5.51
CA THR A 194 18.19 22.06 -6.59
C THR A 194 17.19 22.11 -7.74
N GLN A 195 16.06 22.82 -7.56
CA GLN A 195 14.91 22.87 -8.47
C GLN A 195 14.32 21.49 -8.82
N VAL A 196 14.62 20.47 -8.01
CA VAL A 196 14.08 19.11 -8.15
C VAL A 196 12.72 19.05 -7.46
N LEU A 197 11.75 18.40 -8.11
CA LEU A 197 10.47 18.08 -7.50
C LEU A 197 10.63 16.97 -6.48
N GLN A 198 10.12 17.23 -5.29
CA GLN A 198 10.11 16.30 -4.16
C GLN A 198 8.72 16.28 -3.53
N ILE A 199 8.39 15.19 -2.86
CA ILE A 199 7.17 15.12 -2.07
C ILE A 199 7.39 15.98 -0.82
N ALA A 200 6.78 17.16 -0.81
CA ALA A 200 6.94 18.18 0.23
C ALA A 200 5.80 18.13 1.26
N ALA A 201 4.63 17.61 0.89
CA ALA A 201 3.48 17.47 1.77
C ALA A 201 2.98 16.02 1.80
N PRO A 202 2.37 15.58 2.93
CA PRO A 202 1.86 14.22 3.05
C PRO A 202 0.66 13.98 2.12
N VAL A 203 0.57 12.78 1.57
CA VAL A 203 -0.59 12.31 0.80
C VAL A 203 -1.79 12.10 1.69
N VAL A 204 -1.57 11.59 2.91
CA VAL A 204 -2.62 11.35 3.89
C VAL A 204 -2.13 11.79 5.27
N ASP A 205 -2.85 12.72 5.90
CA ASP A 205 -2.56 13.16 7.27
C ASP A 205 -3.29 12.26 8.27
N ILE A 206 -2.65 11.14 8.61
CA ILE A 206 -3.19 10.13 9.53
C ILE A 206 -3.58 10.74 10.90
N PRO A 207 -2.76 11.58 11.56
CA PRO A 207 -3.15 12.23 12.81
C PRO A 207 -4.45 13.04 12.71
N LYS A 208 -4.65 13.75 11.59
CA LYS A 208 -5.91 14.49 11.37
C LYS A 208 -7.08 13.55 11.12
N ILE A 209 -6.90 12.51 10.32
CA ILE A 209 -7.97 11.55 10.00
C ILE A 209 -8.40 10.77 11.24
N ALA A 210 -7.45 10.34 12.07
CA ALA A 210 -7.70 9.61 13.31
C ALA A 210 -8.62 10.38 14.28
N LYS A 211 -8.53 11.72 14.29
CA LYS A 211 -9.38 12.60 15.12
C LYS A 211 -10.82 12.72 14.63
N LEU A 212 -11.11 12.35 13.39
CA LEU A 212 -12.45 12.42 12.83
C LEU A 212 -13.35 11.33 13.43
N LYS A 213 -14.67 11.49 13.33
CA LYS A 213 -15.62 10.44 13.72
C LYS A 213 -15.77 9.44 12.58
N ALA A 214 -15.91 8.16 12.91
CA ALA A 214 -16.39 7.18 11.93
C ALA A 214 -17.76 7.65 11.39
N PRO A 215 -18.04 7.55 10.08
CA PRO A 215 -17.31 6.81 9.03
C PRO A 215 -16.29 7.64 8.23
N LEU A 216 -15.98 8.87 8.62
CA LEU A 216 -15.13 9.79 7.84
C LEU A 216 -13.63 9.45 7.89
N ARG A 217 -13.24 8.33 8.50
CA ARG A 217 -11.84 7.91 8.64
C ARG A 217 -11.36 7.12 7.44
N ASN A 218 -11.49 7.69 6.24
CA ASN A 218 -11.17 6.98 5.01
C ASN A 218 -10.38 7.84 4.00
N TYR A 219 -9.73 7.13 3.10
CA TYR A 219 -9.12 7.64 1.88
C TYR A 219 -9.16 6.54 0.81
N SER A 220 -9.03 6.90 -0.46
CA SER A 220 -9.02 5.92 -1.55
C SER A 220 -8.04 6.27 -2.66
N LEU A 221 -7.63 5.24 -3.39
CA LEU A 221 -6.88 5.31 -4.63
C LEU A 221 -7.67 4.54 -5.70
N ASP A 222 -8.11 5.25 -6.72
CA ASP A 222 -8.70 4.66 -7.91
C ASP A 222 -7.60 4.50 -8.97
N LEU A 223 -7.10 3.27 -9.11
CA LEU A 223 -5.98 2.96 -10.00
C LEU A 223 -6.48 2.42 -11.33
N VAL A 224 -6.07 3.05 -12.44
CA VAL A 224 -6.42 2.58 -13.79
C VAL A 224 -5.32 1.65 -14.31
N VAL A 225 -5.72 0.43 -14.64
CA VAL A 225 -4.83 -0.60 -15.17
C VAL A 225 -5.40 -1.16 -16.46
N GLN A 226 -4.52 -1.36 -17.43
CA GLN A 226 -4.85 -1.89 -18.74
C GLN A 226 -4.10 -3.21 -18.96
N LEU A 227 -4.83 -4.25 -19.34
CA LEU A 227 -4.28 -5.55 -19.70
C LEU A 227 -4.27 -5.68 -21.22
N MET A 228 -3.13 -6.07 -21.77
CA MET A 228 -2.92 -6.24 -23.21
C MET A 228 -2.19 -7.55 -23.48
N PRO A 229 -2.53 -8.31 -24.53
CA PRO A 229 -1.72 -9.46 -24.93
C PRO A 229 -0.30 -9.06 -25.37
N PHE A 230 0.71 -9.75 -24.83
CA PHE A 230 2.12 -9.60 -25.14
C PHE A 230 2.45 -10.46 -26.38
N GLY A 231 2.87 -9.83 -27.48
CA GLY A 231 3.40 -10.53 -28.67
C GLY A 231 2.40 -10.92 -29.77
N GLY A 232 1.15 -10.42 -29.78
CA GLY A 232 0.15 -10.79 -30.79
C GLY A 232 -0.67 -9.63 -31.36
N ARG A 233 -1.02 -9.71 -32.65
CA ARG A 233 -1.87 -8.73 -33.37
C ARG A 233 -3.29 -8.70 -32.80
N GLY A 234 -3.73 -7.53 -32.30
CA GLY A 234 -5.15 -7.16 -32.25
C GLY A 234 -6.00 -7.75 -31.12
N GLY A 235 -5.40 -8.30 -30.06
CA GLY A 235 -6.18 -8.71 -28.89
C GLY A 235 -6.89 -7.52 -28.22
N ARG A 236 -8.15 -7.70 -27.82
CA ARG A 236 -8.91 -6.64 -27.14
C ARG A 236 -8.23 -6.32 -25.81
N SER A 237 -7.87 -5.05 -25.65
CA SER A 237 -7.37 -4.58 -24.37
C SER A 237 -8.50 -4.45 -23.36
N VAL A 238 -8.22 -4.86 -22.12
CA VAL A 238 -9.13 -4.77 -20.98
C VAL A 238 -8.66 -3.60 -20.14
N VAL A 239 -9.55 -2.62 -19.92
CA VAL A 239 -9.27 -1.52 -18.99
C VAL A 239 -10.05 -1.78 -17.71
N LEU A 240 -9.35 -1.72 -16.58
CA LEU A 240 -9.87 -1.98 -15.25
C LEU A 240 -9.61 -0.76 -14.36
N LEU A 241 -10.65 -0.34 -13.65
CA LEU A 241 -10.54 0.59 -12.52
C LEU A 241 -10.45 -0.22 -11.24
N LEU A 242 -9.39 -0.06 -10.48
CA LEU A 242 -9.12 -0.78 -9.23
C LEU A 242 -9.31 0.19 -8.05
N PRO A 243 -10.48 0.19 -7.38
CA PRO A 243 -10.76 1.09 -6.27
C PRO A 243 -10.17 0.54 -4.97
N PHE A 244 -8.97 0.97 -4.61
CA PHE A 244 -8.37 0.67 -3.30
C PHE A 244 -8.90 1.66 -2.27
N ARG A 245 -9.78 1.21 -1.37
CA ARG A 245 -10.33 2.01 -0.27
C ARG A 245 -9.69 1.60 1.04
N PHE A 246 -9.35 2.58 1.86
CA PHE A 246 -8.69 2.37 3.14
C PHE A 246 -9.48 3.04 4.27
N THR A 247 -9.67 2.30 5.36
CA THR A 247 -10.22 2.80 6.62
C THR A 247 -9.10 2.89 7.65
N VAL A 248 -9.06 4.01 8.37
CA VAL A 248 -8.11 4.23 9.47
C VAL A 248 -8.81 3.90 10.79
N GLU A 249 -8.41 2.79 11.40
CA GLU A 249 -8.91 2.34 12.69
C GLU A 249 -7.89 2.67 13.78
N LEU A 250 -8.33 3.18 14.92
CA LEU A 250 -7.47 3.38 16.08
C LEU A 250 -7.29 2.03 16.77
N LEU A 251 -6.05 1.60 17.00
CA LEU A 251 -5.81 0.47 17.90
C LEU A 251 -6.04 0.95 19.34
N PRO A 252 -6.74 0.17 20.18
CA PRO A 252 -6.82 0.50 21.59
C PRO A 252 -5.42 0.42 22.20
N ASP A 253 -5.05 1.43 22.97
CA ASP A 253 -3.80 1.51 23.70
C ASP A 253 -3.55 0.18 24.43
N ARG A 254 -2.45 -0.49 24.09
CA ARG A 254 -2.01 -1.61 24.92
C ARG A 254 -1.52 -1.01 26.23
N ALA A 255 -2.32 -1.13 27.29
CA ALA A 255 -1.95 -0.68 28.63
C ALA A 255 -0.53 -1.15 28.99
N ALA A 256 0.32 -0.18 29.36
CA ALA A 256 1.76 -0.21 29.22
C ALA A 256 2.56 -1.10 30.19
N ILE A 257 1.96 -1.90 31.08
CA ILE A 257 2.74 -2.53 32.16
C ILE A 257 2.24 -3.95 32.50
N PRO A 258 2.99 -5.02 32.19
CA PRO A 258 2.64 -6.39 32.64
C PRO A 258 2.61 -6.54 34.16
N ILE A 259 3.31 -5.67 34.91
CA ILE A 259 3.34 -5.65 36.37
C ILE A 259 1.99 -5.21 36.97
N PHE A 260 1.26 -4.28 36.34
CA PHE A 260 -0.05 -3.85 36.86
C PHE A 260 -1.12 -4.94 36.71
N ASN A 261 -1.07 -5.77 35.67
CA ASN A 261 -1.97 -6.92 35.53
C ASN A 261 -1.76 -8.01 36.59
N TRP A 262 -0.60 -8.05 37.25
CA TRP A 262 -0.33 -8.93 38.39
C TRP A 262 -0.85 -8.35 39.71
N ILE A 263 -0.82 -7.01 39.86
CA ILE A 263 -1.32 -6.31 41.06
C ILE A 263 -2.85 -6.17 41.04
N LEU A 264 -3.47 -5.99 39.88
CA LEU A 264 -4.93 -5.85 39.73
C LEU A 264 -5.70 -7.19 39.72
N LYS A 265 -5.01 -8.34 39.68
CA LYS A 265 -5.62 -9.68 39.75
C LYS A 265 -5.67 -10.28 41.16
N ARG A 266 -5.51 -9.45 42.20
CA ARG A 266 -5.64 -9.87 43.60
C ARG A 266 -6.80 -9.17 44.30
#